data_AF-A0AA89LWW3-F1
#
_entry.id   AF-A0AA89LWW3-F1
#
_cell.length_a   1.000
_cell.length_b   1.000
_cell.length_c   1.000
_cell.angle_alpha   90.00
_cell.angle_beta   90.00
_cell.angle_gamma   90.00
#
_symmetry.space_group_name_H-M   'P 1'
#
loop_
_entity.id
_entity.type
_entity.pdbx_description
1 polymer ?
#
loop_
_entity_poly.entity_id
_entity_poly.type
_entity_poly.pdbx_seq_one_letter_code
_entity_poly.pdbx_strand_id
1 'polypeptide(L)'
;MRDRVKAIDPECDEPNLRSWAFEIKRMQADDGRDERAMVRLFAWALRDKFWKRIITSPHRLRKHWAEVRRRRNAALEQPASPSGVSAAAPAVDDRLCAHVDANGVRCTHVATILGIGAARRGYCRHHVGYYED
;
A
#
# COMPACT_ATOMS: atom_id res chain seq x y z
N MET A 1 -22.08 -14.24 -4.57
CA MET A 1 -21.66 -12.86 -4.98
C MET A 1 -22.72 -11.82 -4.62
N ARG A 2 -23.99 -12.08 -4.94
CA ARG A 2 -25.16 -11.24 -4.64
C ARG A 2 -25.20 -10.64 -3.22
N ASP A 3 -24.98 -11.43 -2.17
CA ASP A 3 -25.11 -10.93 -0.78
C ASP A 3 -23.99 -9.95 -0.40
N ARG A 4 -22.81 -10.11 -0.99
CA ARG A 4 -21.69 -9.18 -0.82
C ARG A 4 -21.88 -7.88 -1.58
N VAL A 5 -22.72 -7.87 -2.61
CA VAL A 5 -23.08 -6.67 -3.38
C VAL A 5 -24.11 -5.86 -2.62
N LYS A 6 -25.17 -6.51 -2.11
CA LYS A 6 -26.19 -5.85 -1.27
C LYS A 6 -25.56 -5.21 -0.01
N ALA A 7 -24.49 -5.78 0.51
CA ALA A 7 -23.72 -5.19 1.61
C ALA A 7 -22.89 -3.95 1.21
N ILE A 8 -22.63 -3.72 -0.08
CA ILE A 8 -21.79 -2.62 -0.58
C ILE A 8 -22.64 -1.48 -1.18
N ASP A 9 -23.80 -1.79 -1.73
CA ASP A 9 -24.76 -0.80 -2.24
C ASP A 9 -26.19 -1.18 -1.79
N PRO A 10 -26.66 -0.62 -0.66
CA PRO A 10 -27.97 -0.92 -0.10
C PRO A 10 -29.15 -0.45 -0.97
N GLU A 11 -28.92 0.49 -1.90
CA GLU A 11 -29.94 1.05 -2.81
C GLU A 11 -30.04 0.29 -4.14
N CYS A 12 -29.38 -0.87 -4.28
CA CYS A 12 -29.39 -1.63 -5.53
C CYS A 12 -30.76 -2.32 -5.76
N ASP A 13 -31.58 -1.72 -6.64
CA ASP A 13 -32.91 -2.22 -7.03
C ASP A 13 -32.90 -3.66 -7.59
N GLU A 14 -33.86 -4.47 -7.14
CA GLU A 14 -34.14 -5.87 -7.52
C GLU A 14 -34.06 -6.19 -9.05
N PRO A 15 -34.57 -5.35 -9.99
CA PRO A 15 -34.45 -5.59 -11.44
C PRO A 15 -33.00 -5.68 -11.95
N ASN A 16 -32.04 -5.03 -11.29
CA ASN A 16 -30.64 -5.13 -11.66
C ASN A 16 -30.06 -6.52 -11.37
N LEU A 17 -30.61 -7.25 -10.40
CA LEU A 17 -30.07 -8.55 -9.98
C LEU A 17 -30.18 -9.62 -11.08
N ARG A 18 -31.24 -9.60 -11.88
CA ARG A 18 -31.41 -10.55 -13.01
C ARG A 18 -30.41 -10.25 -14.13
N SER A 19 -30.24 -8.96 -14.46
CA SER A 19 -29.24 -8.52 -15.43
C SER A 19 -27.82 -8.89 -14.96
N TRP A 20 -27.53 -8.71 -13.68
CA TRP A 20 -26.25 -9.10 -13.08
C TRP A 20 -25.99 -10.60 -13.17
N ALA A 21 -26.99 -11.42 -12.84
CA ALA A 21 -26.87 -12.87 -12.94
C ALA A 21 -26.62 -13.31 -14.38
N PHE A 22 -27.28 -12.66 -15.35
CA PHE A 22 -27.04 -12.91 -16.78
C PHE A 22 -25.61 -12.53 -17.19
N GLU A 23 -25.14 -11.35 -16.80
CA GLU A 23 -23.78 -10.89 -17.11
C GLU A 23 -22.70 -11.77 -16.47
N ILE A 24 -22.91 -12.25 -15.24
CA ILE A 24 -22.00 -13.18 -14.57
C ILE A 24 -21.95 -14.51 -15.31
N LYS A 25 -23.11 -15.08 -15.68
CA LYS A 25 -23.15 -16.31 -16.50
C LYS A 25 -22.43 -16.12 -17.83
N ARG A 26 -22.60 -14.95 -18.44
CA ARG A 26 -21.95 -14.59 -19.70
C ARG A 26 -20.43 -14.44 -19.55
N MET A 27 -19.95 -13.88 -18.43
CA MET A 27 -18.53 -13.86 -18.09
C MET A 27 -17.95 -15.26 -17.84
N GLN A 28 -18.74 -16.20 -17.35
CA GLN A 28 -18.32 -17.60 -17.19
C GLN A 28 -18.30 -18.35 -18.53
N ALA A 29 -19.38 -18.26 -19.30
CA ALA A 29 -19.57 -19.02 -20.52
C ALA A 29 -18.77 -18.45 -21.71
N ASP A 30 -18.85 -17.13 -21.95
CA ASP A 30 -18.18 -16.50 -23.11
C ASP A 30 -16.71 -16.23 -22.82
N ASP A 31 -16.39 -15.69 -21.64
CA ASP A 31 -15.03 -15.23 -21.33
C ASP A 31 -14.18 -16.29 -20.61
N GLY A 32 -14.77 -17.45 -20.26
CA GLY A 32 -14.08 -18.55 -19.55
C GLY A 32 -13.55 -18.16 -18.17
N ARG A 33 -14.16 -17.17 -17.50
CA ARG A 33 -13.63 -16.61 -16.25
C ARG A 33 -14.10 -17.42 -15.04
N ASP A 34 -13.13 -17.83 -14.23
CA ASP A 34 -13.38 -18.49 -12.95
C ASP A 34 -14.20 -17.60 -11.99
N GLU A 35 -15.20 -18.20 -11.34
CA GLU A 35 -16.09 -17.49 -10.42
C GLU A 35 -15.33 -16.84 -9.28
N ARG A 36 -14.34 -17.55 -8.71
CA ARG A 36 -13.55 -17.03 -7.60
C ARG A 36 -12.70 -15.84 -8.04
N ALA A 37 -12.16 -15.88 -9.26
CA ALA A 37 -11.44 -14.75 -9.85
C ALA A 37 -12.34 -13.52 -10.02
N MET A 38 -13.58 -13.71 -10.49
CA MET A 38 -14.55 -12.62 -10.60
C MET A 38 -14.88 -12.01 -9.25
N VAL A 39 -15.20 -12.84 -8.25
CA VAL A 39 -15.52 -12.38 -6.89
C VAL A 39 -14.34 -11.60 -6.28
N ARG A 40 -13.11 -12.10 -6.43
CA ARG A 40 -11.91 -11.43 -5.92
C ARG A 40 -11.69 -10.08 -6.59
N LEU A 41 -11.82 -10.02 -7.92
CA LEU A 41 -11.57 -8.78 -8.66
C LEU A 41 -12.64 -7.72 -8.36
N PHE A 42 -13.90 -8.13 -8.30
CA PHE A 42 -15.02 -7.25 -7.94
C PHE A 42 -14.88 -6.72 -6.52
N ALA A 43 -14.56 -7.59 -5.55
CA ALA A 43 -14.34 -7.18 -4.17
C ALA A 43 -13.15 -6.21 -4.02
N TRP A 44 -12.09 -6.39 -4.81
CA TRP A 44 -10.97 -5.43 -4.84
C TRP A 44 -11.40 -4.10 -5.45
N ALA A 45 -12.10 -4.12 -6.59
CA ALA A 45 -12.57 -2.91 -7.27
C ALA A 45 -13.47 -2.04 -6.38
N LEU A 46 -14.34 -2.67 -5.58
CA LEU A 46 -15.23 -1.96 -4.66
C LEU A 46 -14.53 -1.35 -3.44
N ARG A 47 -13.34 -1.84 -3.08
CA ARG A 47 -12.50 -1.23 -2.02
C ARG A 47 -11.66 -0.07 -2.53
N ASP A 48 -11.31 -0.09 -3.81
CA ASP A 48 -10.53 0.97 -4.42
C ASP A 48 -11.38 2.24 -4.63
N LYS A 49 -10.88 3.39 -4.18
CA LYS A 49 -11.63 4.67 -4.20
C LYS A 49 -11.99 5.13 -5.61
N PHE A 50 -11.18 4.80 -6.61
CA PHE A 50 -11.39 5.15 -8.00
C PHE A 50 -12.33 4.15 -8.66
N TRP A 51 -12.03 2.85 -8.54
CA TRP A 51 -12.79 1.80 -9.21
C TRP A 51 -14.17 1.57 -8.62
N LYS A 52 -14.43 1.85 -7.33
CA LYS A 52 -15.79 1.69 -6.77
C LYS A 52 -16.84 2.57 -7.47
N ARG A 53 -16.44 3.72 -8.00
CA ARG A 53 -17.33 4.65 -8.74
C ARG A 53 -17.57 4.20 -10.18
N ILE A 54 -16.66 3.38 -10.73
CA ILE A 54 -16.72 2.89 -12.10
C ILE A 54 -17.37 1.51 -12.14
N ILE A 55 -16.98 0.62 -11.24
CA ILE A 55 -17.44 -0.77 -11.16
C ILE A 55 -18.69 -0.82 -10.27
N THR A 56 -19.79 -0.37 -10.83
CA THR A 56 -21.11 -0.44 -10.19
C THR A 56 -21.92 -1.66 -10.61
N SER A 57 -21.47 -2.41 -11.63
CA SER A 57 -22.16 -3.62 -12.10
C SER A 57 -21.19 -4.65 -12.73
N PRO A 58 -21.56 -5.94 -12.81
CA PRO A 58 -20.78 -6.98 -13.48
C PRO A 58 -20.52 -6.67 -14.96
N HIS A 59 -21.45 -6.01 -15.64
CA HIS A 59 -21.25 -5.54 -17.02
C HIS A 59 -20.08 -4.55 -17.11
N ARG A 60 -20.03 -3.55 -16.21
CA ARG A 60 -18.89 -2.61 -16.15
C ARG A 60 -17.60 -3.31 -15.75
N LEU A 61 -17.66 -4.26 -14.80
CA LEU A 61 -16.50 -5.09 -14.46
C LEU A 61 -15.99 -5.84 -15.69
N ARG A 62 -16.88 -6.44 -16.48
CA ARG A 62 -16.51 -7.18 -17.69
C ARG A 62 -15.79 -6.28 -18.69
N LYS A 63 -16.32 -5.08 -18.92
CA LYS A 63 -15.74 -4.07 -19.83
C LYS A 63 -14.34 -3.63 -19.41
N HIS A 64 -14.12 -3.41 -18.11
CA HIS A 64 -12.83 -2.93 -17.59
C HIS A 64 -11.94 -4.03 -17.03
N TRP A 65 -12.29 -5.30 -17.27
CA TRP A 65 -11.70 -6.45 -16.59
C TRP A 65 -10.17 -6.49 -16.64
N ALA A 66 -9.58 -6.31 -17.82
CA ALA A 66 -8.13 -6.35 -18.01
C ALA A 66 -7.41 -5.23 -17.22
N GLU A 67 -8.00 -4.03 -17.21
CA GLU A 67 -7.43 -2.87 -16.54
C GLU A 67 -7.53 -2.97 -15.02
N VAL A 68 -8.70 -3.35 -14.50
CA VAL A 68 -8.91 -3.60 -13.06
C VAL A 68 -7.96 -4.70 -12.58
N ARG A 69 -7.79 -5.77 -13.38
CA ARG A 69 -6.85 -6.86 -13.06
C ARG A 69 -5.41 -6.38 -13.02
N ARG A 70 -4.98 -5.60 -14.02
CA ARG A 70 -3.63 -5.04 -14.08
C ARG A 70 -3.35 -4.15 -12.86
N ARG A 71 -4.27 -3.24 -12.54
CA ARG A 71 -4.15 -2.34 -11.39
C ARG A 71 -4.14 -3.09 -10.07
N ARG A 72 -4.98 -4.12 -9.92
CA ARG A 72 -4.97 -5.01 -8.76
C ARG A 72 -3.62 -5.69 -8.60
N ASN A 73 -3.07 -6.27 -9.67
CA ASN A 73 -1.79 -6.97 -9.60
C ASN A 73 -0.65 -6.00 -9.25
N ALA A 74 -0.61 -4.82 -9.87
CA ALA A 74 0.36 -3.78 -9.53
C ALA A 74 0.25 -3.33 -8.06
N ALA A 75 -0.96 -3.25 -7.52
CA ALA A 75 -1.20 -2.93 -6.10
C ALA A 75 -0.78 -4.06 -5.13
N LEU A 76 -0.67 -5.31 -5.61
CA LEU A 76 -0.18 -6.44 -4.82
C LEU A 76 1.35 -6.60 -4.91
N GLU A 77 1.94 -6.25 -6.05
CA GLU A 77 3.38 -6.28 -6.29
C GLU A 77 4.11 -5.13 -5.60
N GLN A 78 3.42 -4.01 -5.36
CA GLN A 78 3.92 -3.01 -4.45
C GLN A 78 3.84 -3.59 -3.03
N PRO A 79 4.97 -3.89 -2.34
CA PRO A 79 4.92 -4.05 -0.90
C PRO A 79 4.26 -2.79 -0.37
N ALA A 80 3.33 -2.91 0.57
CA ALA A 80 2.53 -1.82 1.10
C ALA A 80 3.41 -0.65 1.54
N SER A 81 3.79 0.20 0.59
CA SER A 81 4.42 1.47 0.81
C SER A 81 3.27 2.34 1.26
N PRO A 82 3.23 2.77 2.52
CA PRO A 82 2.23 3.71 2.95
C PRO A 82 2.46 4.97 2.12
N SER A 83 1.63 5.18 1.11
CA SER A 83 1.40 6.50 0.55
C SER A 83 0.76 7.33 1.65
N GLY A 84 1.62 7.93 2.45
CA GLY A 84 1.30 8.74 3.60
C GLY A 84 2.61 9.32 4.10
N VAL A 85 2.90 10.55 3.66
CA VAL A 85 4.01 11.42 4.04
C VAL A 85 5.43 10.91 3.74
N SER A 86 6.13 11.62 2.84
CA SER A 86 7.53 11.95 3.08
C SER A 86 7.60 12.78 4.36
N ALA A 87 7.46 12.13 5.52
CA ALA A 87 8.21 12.53 6.68
C ALA A 87 9.60 11.99 6.42
N ALA A 88 10.46 12.82 5.84
CA ALA A 88 11.88 12.67 6.10
C ALA A 88 11.99 12.44 7.61
N ALA A 89 12.52 11.28 8.02
CA ALA A 89 12.96 11.10 9.39
C ALA A 89 13.69 12.40 9.78
N PRO A 90 13.47 12.96 10.99
CA PRO A 90 14.23 14.13 11.40
C PRO A 90 15.67 13.77 11.12
N ALA A 91 16.33 14.53 10.24
CA ALA A 91 17.74 14.40 9.99
C ALA A 91 18.35 14.51 11.39
N VAL A 92 18.65 13.36 11.99
CA VAL A 92 19.28 13.30 13.30
C VAL A 92 20.54 14.08 13.07
N ASP A 93 20.67 15.23 13.73
CA ASP A 93 21.69 16.21 13.40
C ASP A 93 23.02 15.47 13.36
N ASP A 94 23.52 15.22 12.15
CA ASP A 94 24.67 14.32 11.91
C ASP A 94 25.96 14.99 12.42
N ARG A 95 25.82 16.21 12.94
CA ARG A 95 26.81 16.96 13.68
C ARG A 95 26.85 16.59 15.16
N LEU A 96 25.94 15.78 15.70
CA LEU A 96 25.95 15.39 17.12
C LEU A 96 26.57 14.00 17.33
N CYS A 97 27.23 13.84 18.46
CA CYS A 97 27.86 12.59 18.86
C CYS A 97 26.85 11.43 18.89
N ALA A 98 27.26 10.29 18.32
CA ALA A 98 26.45 9.08 18.27
C ALA A 98 26.30 8.36 19.63
N HIS A 99 27.10 8.71 20.64
CA HIS A 99 27.12 8.03 21.94
C HIS A 99 25.82 8.24 22.73
N VAL A 100 25.38 7.18 23.39
CA VAL A 100 24.24 7.14 24.31
C VAL A 100 24.74 6.58 25.64
N ASP A 101 24.41 7.26 26.74
CA ASP A 101 24.80 6.82 28.07
C ASP A 101 23.96 5.62 28.56
N ALA A 102 24.29 5.10 29.76
CA ALA A 102 23.56 3.99 30.37
C ALA A 102 22.09 4.30 30.70
N ASN A 103 21.71 5.57 30.75
CA ASN A 103 20.34 6.04 30.99
C ASN A 103 19.56 6.25 29.67
N GLY A 104 20.18 5.99 28.52
CA GLY A 104 19.55 6.19 27.21
C GLY A 104 19.58 7.63 26.71
N VAL A 105 20.33 8.53 27.36
CA VAL A 105 20.46 9.94 26.95
C VAL A 105 21.58 10.08 25.92
N ARG A 106 21.29 10.77 24.81
CA ARG A 106 22.26 11.02 23.74
C ARG A 106 23.20 12.15 24.10
N CYS A 107 24.47 11.98 23.78
CA CYS A 107 25.47 13.03 23.93
C CYS A 107 25.14 14.23 23.03
N THR A 108 25.14 15.44 23.58
CA THR A 108 24.83 16.69 22.88
C THR A 108 26.06 17.40 22.32
N HIS A 109 27.26 16.81 22.48
CA HIS A 109 28.48 17.39 21.92
C HIS A 109 28.55 17.19 20.41
N VAL A 110 29.15 18.18 19.74
CA VAL A 110 29.42 18.11 18.30
C VAL A 110 30.40 16.98 18.00
N ALA A 111 30.04 16.15 17.03
CA ALA A 111 30.87 15.09 16.47
C ALA A 111 31.92 15.67 15.52
N THR A 112 33.15 15.17 15.60
CA THR A 112 34.14 15.43 14.56
C THR A 112 33.96 14.39 13.46
N ILE A 113 33.48 14.80 12.29
CA ILE A 113 33.33 13.92 11.12
C ILE A 113 34.72 13.67 10.54
N LEU A 114 35.38 12.59 10.98
CA LEU A 114 36.61 12.11 10.36
C LEU A 114 36.24 11.21 9.17
N GLY A 115 36.01 11.81 8.00
CA GLY A 115 35.93 11.08 6.73
C GLY A 115 34.99 11.66 5.68
N ILE A 116 35.43 11.61 4.41
CA ILE A 116 34.63 11.96 3.24
C ILE A 116 33.67 10.79 2.94
N GLY A 117 32.38 10.95 3.24
CA GLY A 117 31.33 9.98 2.89
C GLY A 117 30.16 9.99 3.86
N ALA A 118 28.94 10.16 3.33
CA ALA A 118 27.70 10.47 4.05
C ALA A 118 27.08 9.32 4.87
N ALA A 119 27.87 8.45 5.52
CA ALA A 119 27.31 7.29 6.22
C ALA A 119 28.02 6.86 7.52
N ARG A 120 28.93 7.66 8.09
CA ARG A 120 29.51 7.37 9.41
C ARG A 120 29.05 8.42 10.42
N ARG A 121 28.24 8.01 11.40
CA ARG A 121 27.90 8.86 12.55
C ARG A 121 29.19 9.15 13.32
N GLY A 122 29.51 10.42 13.57
CA GLY A 122 30.75 10.79 14.26
C GLY A 122 30.65 10.73 15.79
N TYR A 123 31.80 10.65 16.46
CA TYR A 123 31.93 10.75 17.92
C TYR A 123 32.56 12.09 18.31
N CYS A 124 32.25 12.60 19.51
CA CYS A 124 32.91 13.79 20.04
C CYS A 124 34.26 13.41 20.67
N ARG A 125 35.10 14.41 20.97
CA ARG A 125 36.41 14.21 21.63
C ARG A 125 36.38 13.42 22.94
N HIS A 126 35.24 13.37 23.64
CA HIS A 126 35.08 12.60 24.88
C HIS A 126 34.75 11.12 24.63
N HIS A 127 34.21 10.78 23.46
CA HIS A 127 33.71 9.45 23.13
C HIS A 127 34.38 8.81 21.92
N VAL A 128 35.36 9.47 21.31
CA VAL A 128 36.10 8.94 20.15
C VAL A 128 36.91 7.69 20.52
N GLY A 129 37.57 7.68 21.68
CA GLY A 129 38.40 6.56 22.14
C GLY A 129 37.66 5.38 22.78
N TYR A 130 36.33 5.38 22.84
CA TYR A 130 35.56 4.23 23.36
C TYR A 130 35.28 3.15 22.30
N TYR A 131 35.49 3.47 21.02
CA TYR A 131 35.18 2.59 19.88
C TYR A 131 36.31 2.50 18.85
N GLU A 132 37.49 3.05 19.17
CA GLU A 132 38.71 2.89 18.39
C GLU A 132 39.47 1.67 18.94
N ASP A 133 39.41 0.56 18.20
CA ASP A 133 40.39 -0.56 18.21
C ASP A 133 41.15 -0.50 16.89
#